data_AF-A0A7R9WYJ9-F1
#
_entry.id   AF-A0A7R9WYJ9-F1
#
_cell.length_a   1.000
_cell.length_b   1.000
_cell.length_c   1.000
_cell.angle_alpha   90.00
_cell.angle_beta   90.00
_cell.angle_gamma   90.00
#
_symmetry.space_group_name_H-M   'P 1'
#
loop_
_entity.id
_entity.type
_entity.pdbx_description
1 polymer ?
#
loop_
_entity_poly.entity_id
_entity_poly.type
_entity_poly.pdbx_seq_one_letter_code
_entity_poly.pdbx_strand_id
1 'polypeptide(L)'
;HTDASFVTAVPVAAVNGLEVFDEEADKWYRPELRARAHWIKQHGSEIGEGAESTVPWHARYVAIMAGEHMQLCTRNEVPATVHRVVSAKNKPSRLSSPILLRGRPGVKFDADRYLGGTLGNPILDQCDNKTMEAIYTETQPKASQ
;
A
#
# COMPACT_ATOMS: atom_id res chain seq x y z
N HIS A 1 -3.00 9.54 2.92
CA HIS A 1 -1.63 9.69 2.41
C HIS A 1 -1.34 8.53 1.47
N THR A 2 -0.27 8.61 0.72
CA THR A 2 0.31 7.54 -0.09
C THR A 2 1.64 7.12 0.53
N ASP A 3 2.09 5.91 0.21
CA ASP A 3 3.39 5.44 0.68
C ASP A 3 4.48 5.67 -0.37
N ALA A 4 5.63 6.17 0.06
CA ALA A 4 6.86 6.15 -0.71
C ALA A 4 7.46 4.74 -0.74
N SER A 5 6.88 3.88 -1.56
CA SER A 5 7.25 2.48 -1.76
C SER A 5 6.91 2.05 -3.19
N PHE A 6 7.39 0.88 -3.61
CA PHE A 6 6.81 0.21 -4.77
C PHE A 6 5.50 -0.46 -4.36
N VAL A 7 5.55 -1.22 -3.28
CA VAL A 7 4.42 -1.95 -2.75
C VAL A 7 4.45 -1.84 -1.23
N THR A 8 3.28 -1.61 -0.63
CA THR A 8 3.07 -1.78 0.81
C THR A 8 2.21 -3.01 1.03
N ALA A 9 2.76 -3.98 1.75
CA ALA A 9 2.06 -5.18 2.18
C ALA A 9 1.60 -4.99 3.63
N VAL A 10 0.28 -5.00 3.83
CA VAL A 10 -0.33 -4.80 5.15
C VAL A 10 -1.01 -6.08 5.60
N PRO A 11 -0.44 -6.82 6.56
CA PRO A 11 -1.14 -7.93 7.21
C PRO A 11 -2.48 -7.45 7.76
N VAL A 12 -3.56 -8.19 7.48
CA VAL A 12 -4.90 -7.81 7.89
C VAL A 12 -5.00 -7.87 9.42
N ALA A 13 -5.47 -6.78 10.01
CA ALA A 13 -5.66 -6.65 11.45
C ALA A 13 -6.99 -7.28 11.89
N ALA A 14 -7.03 -7.83 13.11
CA ALA A 14 -8.27 -8.31 13.72
C ALA A 14 -9.29 -7.18 13.95
N VAL A 15 -8.80 -5.97 14.26
CA VAL A 15 -9.60 -4.77 14.46
C VAL A 15 -9.52 -3.92 13.19
N ASN A 16 -10.67 -3.60 12.62
CA ASN A 16 -10.76 -2.77 11.43
C ASN A 16 -10.22 -1.36 11.69
N GLY A 17 -9.57 -0.78 10.69
CA GLY A 17 -9.19 0.63 10.75
C GLY A 17 -8.54 1.14 9.49
N LEU A 18 -7.94 0.28 8.66
CA LEU A 18 -7.41 0.69 7.36
C LEU A 18 -8.56 1.03 6.41
N GLU A 19 -8.48 2.21 5.82
CA GLU A 19 -9.33 2.63 4.71
C GLU A 19 -8.45 2.98 3.52
N VAL A 20 -8.75 2.38 2.39
CA VAL A 20 -8.13 2.62 1.09
C VAL A 20 -9.15 3.35 0.23
N PHE A 21 -8.75 4.40 -0.46
CA PHE A 21 -9.64 5.13 -1.35
C PHE A 21 -9.66 4.45 -2.71
N ASP A 22 -10.87 4.10 -3.17
CA ASP A 22 -11.16 3.62 -4.52
C ASP A 22 -11.62 4.82 -5.35
N GLU A 23 -10.76 5.26 -6.26
CA GLU A 23 -11.00 6.45 -7.10
C GLU A 23 -12.12 6.21 -8.12
N GLU A 24 -12.24 4.99 -8.65
CA GLU A 24 -13.28 4.65 -9.64
C GLU A 24 -14.66 4.65 -8.99
N ALA A 25 -14.76 4.09 -7.78
CA ALA A 25 -16.00 4.04 -7.02
C ALA A 25 -16.29 5.31 -6.20
N ASP A 26 -15.34 6.25 -6.14
CA ASP A 26 -15.33 7.46 -5.29
C ASP A 26 -15.65 7.14 -3.82
N LYS A 27 -15.05 6.08 -3.28
CA LYS A 27 -15.43 5.51 -1.97
C LYS A 27 -14.23 4.99 -1.17
N TRP A 28 -14.36 5.07 0.15
CA TRP A 28 -13.45 4.40 1.06
C TRP A 28 -13.79 2.91 1.19
N TYR A 29 -12.83 2.08 0.80
CA TYR A 29 -12.83 0.63 0.90
C TYR A 29 -12.08 0.18 2.16
N ARG A 30 -12.58 -0.86 2.84
CA ARG A 30 -11.96 -1.43 4.06
C ARG A 30 -11.46 -2.86 3.80
N PRO A 31 -10.14 -3.06 3.65
CA PRO A 31 -9.57 -4.38 3.38
C PRO A 31 -9.92 -5.43 4.43
N GLU A 32 -9.93 -5.06 5.72
CA GLU A 32 -10.21 -6.02 6.80
C GLU A 32 -11.64 -6.59 6.73
N LEU A 33 -12.63 -5.75 6.40
CA LEU A 33 -14.02 -6.20 6.24
C LEU A 33 -14.18 -7.16 5.07
N ARG A 34 -13.43 -6.93 3.99
CA ARG A 34 -13.50 -7.76 2.78
C ARG A 34 -12.79 -9.08 2.94
N ALA A 35 -11.63 -9.09 3.60
CA ALA A 35 -10.94 -10.31 4.01
C ALA A 35 -11.84 -11.17 4.91
N ARG A 36 -12.52 -10.56 5.90
CA ARG A 36 -13.47 -11.25 6.77
C ARG A 36 -14.65 -11.84 5.99
N ALA A 37 -15.27 -11.07 5.10
CA ALA A 37 -16.38 -11.54 4.27
C ALA A 37 -15.96 -12.69 3.34
N HIS A 38 -14.76 -12.60 2.77
CA HIS A 38 -14.19 -13.66 1.93
C HIS A 38 -13.95 -14.95 2.72
N TRP A 39 -13.39 -14.86 3.93
CA TRP A 39 -13.19 -15.99 4.83
C TRP A 39 -14.52 -16.68 5.18
N ILE A 40 -15.52 -15.92 5.63
CA ILE A 40 -16.85 -16.45 5.99
C ILE A 40 -17.50 -17.13 4.79
N LYS A 41 -17.41 -16.54 3.59
CA LYS A 41 -17.94 -17.14 2.36
C LYS A 41 -17.33 -18.51 2.07
N GLN A 42 -16.06 -18.71 2.40
CA GLN A 42 -15.34 -19.97 2.18
C GLN A 42 -15.56 -21.02 3.27
N HIS A 43 -15.71 -20.59 4.53
CA HIS A 43 -15.66 -21.49 5.70
C HIS A 43 -16.95 -21.50 6.53
N GLY A 44 -18.00 -20.80 6.09
CA GLY A 44 -19.31 -20.71 6.74
C GLY A 44 -19.35 -19.85 8.02
N SER A 45 -18.21 -19.61 8.66
CA SER A 45 -18.11 -18.80 9.89
C SER A 45 -16.72 -18.15 10.05
N GLU A 46 -16.56 -17.29 11.05
CA GLU A 46 -15.26 -16.67 11.38
C GLU A 46 -14.28 -17.62 12.08
N ILE A 47 -14.82 -18.65 12.72
CA ILE A 47 -14.03 -19.64 13.48
C ILE A 47 -13.60 -20.78 12.54
N GLY A 48 -14.32 -20.96 11.43
CA GLY A 48 -14.12 -22.04 10.46
C GLY A 48 -14.65 -23.37 11.02
N GLU A 49 -15.51 -24.06 10.28
CA GLU A 49 -15.94 -25.41 10.66
C GLU A 49 -14.76 -26.39 10.50
N GLY A 50 -14.46 -27.16 11.55
CA GLY A 50 -13.38 -28.16 11.53
C GLY A 50 -11.96 -27.58 11.59
N ALA A 51 -11.78 -26.34 12.02
CA ALA A 51 -10.46 -25.70 12.08
C ALA A 51 -9.54 -26.35 13.13
N GLU A 52 -8.82 -27.40 12.72
CA GLU A 52 -7.56 -27.86 13.35
C GLU A 52 -6.47 -26.77 13.33
N SER A 53 -6.74 -25.61 12.71
CA SER A 53 -5.77 -24.55 12.57
C SER A 53 -5.84 -23.55 13.72
N THR A 54 -4.76 -23.50 14.50
CA THR A 54 -4.48 -22.47 15.51
C THR A 54 -4.31 -21.04 14.97
N VAL A 55 -4.15 -20.87 13.66
CA VAL A 55 -3.93 -19.56 13.02
C VAL A 55 -5.26 -18.81 12.81
N PRO A 56 -5.44 -17.60 13.39
CA PRO A 56 -6.63 -16.76 13.20
C PRO A 56 -6.88 -16.38 11.73
N TRP A 57 -8.15 -16.17 11.35
CA TRP A 57 -8.51 -15.83 9.96
C TRP A 57 -7.76 -14.62 9.41
N HIS A 58 -7.61 -13.55 10.21
CA HIS A 58 -7.03 -12.29 9.77
C HIS A 58 -5.53 -12.44 9.44
N ALA A 59 -4.83 -13.39 10.07
CA ALA A 59 -3.41 -13.65 9.85
C ALA A 59 -3.13 -14.37 8.52
N ARG A 60 -4.17 -14.69 7.73
CA ARG A 60 -4.07 -15.36 6.43
C ARG A 60 -4.16 -14.42 5.24
N TYR A 61 -4.46 -13.16 5.50
CA TYR A 61 -4.70 -12.17 4.46
C TYR A 61 -3.72 -11.02 4.58
N VAL A 62 -3.29 -10.53 3.43
CA VAL A 62 -2.46 -9.35 3.28
C VAL A 62 -3.16 -8.44 2.29
N ALA A 63 -3.33 -7.17 2.65
CA ALA A 63 -3.69 -6.13 1.70
C ALA A 63 -2.42 -5.64 0.99
N ILE A 64 -2.44 -5.64 -0.34
CA ILE A 64 -1.34 -5.16 -1.17
C ILE A 64 -1.76 -3.81 -1.75
N MET A 65 -0.95 -2.78 -1.52
CA MET A 65 -1.19 -1.42 -1.97
C MET A 65 -0.01 -0.95 -2.83
N ALA A 66 -0.28 -0.27 -3.94
CA ALA A 66 0.74 0.33 -4.77
C ALA A 66 1.24 1.63 -4.11
N GLY A 67 2.55 1.86 -4.12
CA GLY A 67 3.15 3.10 -3.64
C GLY A 67 3.57 4.04 -4.79
N GLU A 68 4.07 5.20 -4.41
CA GLU A 68 4.49 6.28 -5.33
C GLU A 68 5.57 5.83 -6.32
N HIS A 69 6.48 4.94 -5.91
CA HIS A 69 7.52 4.44 -6.81
C HIS A 69 6.95 3.52 -7.90
N MET A 70 5.89 2.76 -7.59
CA MET A 70 5.19 1.97 -8.60
C MET A 70 4.48 2.86 -9.60
N GLN A 71 3.78 3.90 -9.12
CA GLN A 71 3.16 4.90 -9.99
C GLN A 71 4.18 5.56 -10.92
N LEU A 72 5.34 5.92 -10.40
CA LEU A 72 6.44 6.46 -11.21
C LEU A 72 6.90 5.48 -12.28
N CYS A 73 7.22 4.23 -11.90
CA CYS A 73 7.75 3.22 -12.83
C CYS A 73 6.75 2.81 -13.91
N THR A 74 5.46 2.86 -13.59
CA THR A 74 4.39 2.51 -14.52
C THR A 74 3.89 3.70 -15.32
N ARG A 75 4.53 4.88 -15.24
CA ARG A 75 4.09 6.12 -15.90
C ARG A 75 2.61 6.43 -15.61
N ASN A 76 2.20 6.23 -14.36
CA ASN A 76 0.83 6.44 -13.87
C ASN A 76 -0.21 5.40 -14.34
N GLU A 77 0.19 4.28 -14.96
CA GLU A 77 -0.76 3.18 -15.24
C GLU A 77 -1.25 2.49 -13.96
N VAL A 78 -0.42 2.44 -12.91
CA VAL A 78 -0.80 1.94 -11.58
C VAL A 78 -0.70 3.08 -10.56
N PRO A 79 -1.81 3.73 -10.19
CA PRO A 79 -1.78 4.85 -9.25
C PRO A 79 -1.41 4.41 -7.84
N ALA A 80 -0.70 5.27 -7.11
CA ALA A 80 -0.38 5.05 -5.71
C ALA A 80 -1.66 5.05 -4.88
N THR A 81 -1.76 4.08 -3.98
CA THR A 81 -2.97 3.84 -3.20
C THR A 81 -3.09 4.87 -2.07
N VAL A 82 -4.05 5.78 -2.20
CA VAL A 82 -4.42 6.71 -1.13
C VAL A 82 -5.09 5.93 -0.01
N HIS A 83 -4.55 6.06 1.20
CA HIS A 83 -5.10 5.36 2.36
C HIS A 83 -5.01 6.19 3.65
N ARG A 84 -5.77 5.77 4.65
CA ARG A 84 -5.80 6.35 6.00
C ARG A 84 -6.13 5.27 7.03
N VAL A 85 -5.90 5.58 8.30
CA VAL A 85 -6.36 4.74 9.41
C VAL A 85 -7.37 5.52 10.23
N VAL A 86 -8.56 4.96 10.41
CA VAL A 86 -9.63 5.55 11.21
C VAL A 86 -9.82 4.75 12.50
N SER A 87 -9.81 5.45 13.64
CA SER A 87 -10.09 4.85 14.95
C SER A 87 -11.59 4.89 15.24
N ALA A 88 -12.16 3.77 15.70
CA ALA A 88 -13.51 3.75 16.23
C ALA A 88 -13.49 3.95 17.75
N LYS A 89 -14.36 4.83 18.27
CA LYS A 89 -14.54 5.02 19.72
C LYS A 89 -15.01 3.72 20.36
N ASN A 90 -14.51 3.43 21.57
CA ASN A 90 -14.88 2.25 22.37
C ASN A 90 -14.58 0.90 21.69
N LYS A 91 -13.56 0.83 20.82
CA LYS A 91 -13.06 -0.44 20.26
C LYS A 91 -11.71 -0.81 20.87
N PRO A 92 -11.35 -2.11 20.89
CA PRO A 92 -10.01 -2.54 21.29
C PRO A 92 -8.92 -1.88 20.43
N SER A 93 -7.72 -1.77 20.98
CA SER A 93 -6.56 -1.27 20.24
C SER A 93 -6.32 -2.09 18.97
N ARG A 94 -6.12 -1.39 17.85
CA ARG A 94 -5.73 -1.99 16.58
C ARG A 94 -4.22 -2.09 16.49
N LEU A 95 -3.70 -3.28 16.26
CA LEU A 95 -2.29 -3.53 15.96
C LEU A 95 -2.13 -3.80 14.46
N SER A 96 -1.14 -3.17 13.84
CA SER A 96 -0.77 -3.41 12.45
C SER A 96 0.71 -3.16 12.23
N SER A 97 1.33 -3.92 11.33
CA SER A 97 2.74 -3.78 10.97
C SER A 97 2.86 -3.79 9.44
N PRO A 98 2.65 -2.64 8.76
CA PRO A 98 2.82 -2.56 7.31
C PRO A 98 4.30 -2.78 6.94
N ILE A 99 4.52 -3.51 5.85
CA ILE A 99 5.84 -3.79 5.28
C ILE A 99 5.97 -3.01 3.98
N LEU A 100 6.91 -2.07 3.94
CA LEU A 100 7.15 -1.23 2.77
C LEU A 100 8.29 -1.81 1.94
N LEU A 101 7.99 -2.23 0.71
CA LEU A 101 8.98 -2.69 -0.27
C LEU A 101 9.50 -1.49 -1.06
N ARG A 102 10.74 -1.09 -0.79
CA ARG A 102 11.39 0.10 -1.37
C ARG A 102 12.59 -0.28 -2.22
N GLY A 103 13.09 0.67 -3.00
CA GLY A 103 14.38 0.54 -3.67
C GLY A 103 15.51 0.38 -2.66
N ARG A 104 16.57 -0.32 -3.07
CA ARG A 104 17.76 -0.52 -2.23
C ARG A 104 18.43 0.84 -1.96
N PRO A 105 18.87 1.09 -0.71
CA PRO A 105 19.50 2.36 -0.38
C PRO A 105 20.70 2.68 -1.28
N GLY A 106 20.82 3.94 -1.68
CA GLY A 106 21.91 4.44 -2.55
C GLY A 106 21.85 3.97 -4.01
N VAL A 107 20.89 3.13 -4.39
CA VAL A 107 20.68 2.75 -5.80
C VAL A 107 19.95 3.88 -6.51
N LYS A 108 20.47 4.25 -7.68
CA LYS A 108 19.87 5.26 -8.54
C LYS A 108 18.71 4.68 -9.34
N PHE A 109 17.67 5.49 -9.51
CA PHE A 109 16.64 5.29 -10.50
C PHE A 109 17.24 5.52 -11.89
N ASP A 110 17.19 4.51 -12.75
CA ASP A 110 17.80 4.52 -14.08
C ASP A 110 16.69 4.23 -15.09
N ALA A 111 16.10 5.30 -15.61
CA ALA A 111 14.93 5.21 -16.48
C ALA A 111 15.28 4.53 -17.81
N ASP A 112 16.47 4.78 -18.34
CA ASP A 112 16.96 4.14 -19.57
C ASP A 112 17.06 2.62 -19.40
N ARG A 113 17.71 2.17 -18.32
CA ARG A 113 17.91 0.75 -18.05
C ARG A 113 16.62 0.00 -17.74
N TYR A 114 15.75 0.57 -16.91
CA TYR A 114 14.62 -0.18 -16.36
C TYR A 114 13.29 0.07 -17.08
N LEU A 115 13.13 1.23 -17.73
CA LEU A 115 11.87 1.66 -18.33
C LEU A 115 11.97 1.91 -19.85
N GLY A 116 13.16 1.76 -20.45
CA GLY A 116 13.40 2.10 -21.86
C GLY A 116 13.46 3.61 -22.11
N GLY A 117 13.83 4.37 -21.07
CA GLY A 117 13.98 5.83 -21.09
C GLY A 117 12.78 6.58 -20.55
N THR A 118 12.94 7.90 -20.44
CA THR A 118 11.93 8.79 -19.85
C THR A 118 10.77 9.06 -20.80
N LEU A 119 10.98 8.90 -22.11
CA LEU A 119 10.00 9.14 -23.18
C LEU A 119 9.37 10.55 -23.10
N GLY A 120 10.16 11.53 -22.64
CA GLY A 120 9.70 12.92 -22.46
C GLY A 120 8.73 13.12 -21.29
N ASN A 121 8.63 12.15 -20.37
CA ASN A 121 7.88 12.33 -19.13
C ASN A 121 8.69 13.23 -18.17
N PRO A 122 8.21 14.44 -17.83
CA PRO A 122 8.98 15.41 -17.07
C PRO A 122 9.26 14.97 -15.63
N ILE A 123 8.41 14.10 -15.06
CA ILE A 123 8.64 13.56 -13.71
C ILE A 123 9.75 12.51 -13.75
N LEU A 124 9.76 11.65 -14.77
CA LEU A 124 10.85 10.69 -14.97
C LEU A 124 12.17 11.40 -15.24
N ASP A 125 12.18 12.46 -16.07
CA ASP A 125 13.38 13.27 -16.31
C ASP A 125 13.92 13.88 -15.01
N GLN A 126 13.04 14.32 -14.11
CA GLN A 126 13.43 14.87 -12.81
C GLN A 126 13.93 13.80 -11.83
N CYS A 127 13.43 12.57 -11.93
CA CYS A 127 13.81 11.47 -11.04
C CYS A 127 15.02 10.69 -11.54
N ASP A 128 15.32 10.74 -12.83
CA ASP A 128 16.38 9.96 -13.43
C ASP A 128 17.75 10.27 -12.79
N ASN A 129 18.55 9.22 -12.63
CA ASN A 129 19.86 9.23 -11.98
C ASN A 129 19.88 9.69 -10.50
N LYS A 130 18.71 9.90 -9.87
CA LYS A 130 18.60 10.17 -8.42
C LYS A 130 18.42 8.88 -7.63
N THR A 131 18.85 8.90 -6.37
CA THR A 131 18.53 7.80 -5.44
C THR A 131 17.06 7.87 -5.02
N MET A 132 16.48 6.74 -4.62
CA MET A 132 15.07 6.72 -4.19
C MET A 132 14.83 7.62 -2.97
N GLU A 133 15.83 7.77 -2.11
CA GLU A 133 15.79 8.67 -0.95
C GLU A 133 15.80 10.15 -1.36
N ALA A 134 16.56 10.49 -2.40
CA ALA A 134 16.57 11.85 -2.95
C ALA A 134 15.23 12.16 -3.62
N ILE A 135 14.70 11.23 -4.42
CA ILE A 135 13.35 11.34 -5.01
C ILE A 135 12.33 11.58 -3.90
N TYR A 136 12.30 10.72 -2.87
CA TYR A 136 11.38 10.87 -1.74
C TYR A 136 11.49 12.26 -1.07
N THR A 137 12.71 12.69 -0.76
CA THR A 137 12.96 13.97 -0.07
C THR A 137 12.51 15.17 -0.88
N GLU A 138 12.72 15.14 -2.20
CA GLU A 138 12.37 16.23 -3.10
C GLU A 138 10.87 16.29 -3.42
N THR A 139 10.17 15.15 -3.39
CA THR A 139 8.73 15.08 -3.66
C THR A 139 7.86 15.32 -2.42
N GLN A 140 8.43 15.34 -1.22
CA GLN A 140 7.66 15.68 -0.02
C GLN A 140 7.20 17.15 -0.06
N PRO A 141 5.97 17.44 0.40
CA PRO A 141 5.53 18.82 0.59
C PRO A 141 6.54 19.57 1.46
N LYS A 142 7.16 20.61 0.92
CA LYS A 142 8.01 21.50 1.72
C LYS A 142 7.08 22.26 2.65
N ALA A 143 7.38 22.24 3.95
CA ALA A 143 6.67 23.10 4.90
C ALA A 143 6.76 24.54 4.39
N SER A 144 5.59 25.18 4.22
CA SER A 144 5.54 26.62 3.98
C SER A 144 6.20 27.31 5.18
N GLN A 145 7.31 28.02 4.92
CA GLN A 145 7.88 28.96 5.88
C GLN A 145 6.93 30.13 6.11
#